data_AF-A0A411X567-F1
#
_entry.id   AF-A0A411X567-F1
#
_cell.length_a   1.000
_cell.length_b   1.000
_cell.length_c   1.000
_cell.angle_alpha   90.00
_cell.angle_beta   90.00
_cell.angle_gamma   90.00
#
_symmetry.space_group_name_H-M   'P 1'
#
loop_
_entity.id
_entity.type
_entity.pdbx_description
1 polymer ?
#
loop_
_entity_poly.entity_id
_entity_poly.type
_entity_poly.pdbx_seq_one_letter_code
_entity_poly.pdbx_strand_id
1 'polypeptide(L)' 'MKALINAARQFAKDEEGITAIEYGLLAAVIAAAIIASFGTLATGVGTAFTTIAGRLADALG' A
#
# COMPACT_ATOMS: atom_id res chain seq x y z
N MET A 1 32.86 28.46 -7.96
CA MET A 1 32.68 27.61 -9.17
C MET A 1 33.01 26.14 -8.93
N LYS A 2 34.18 25.79 -8.37
CA LYS A 2 34.55 24.38 -8.10
C LYS A 2 33.55 23.64 -7.20
N ALA A 3 33.00 24.31 -6.19
CA ALA A 3 32.00 23.72 -5.28
C ALA A 3 30.71 23.30 -6.00
N LEU A 4 30.19 24.12 -6.92
CA LEU A 4 28.98 23.79 -7.70
C LEU A 4 29.24 22.64 -8.68
N ILE A 5 30.41 22.64 -9.33
CA ILE A 5 30.81 21.57 -10.25
C ILE A 5 30.99 20.23 -9.48
N ASN A 6 31.52 20.28 -8.27
CA ASN A 6 31.66 19.09 -7.42
C ASN A 6 30.30 18.60 -6.89
N ALA A 7 29.41 19.51 -6.48
CA ALA A 7 28.05 19.15 -6.07
C ALA A 7 27.25 18.52 -7.22
N ALA A 8 27.35 19.07 -8.43
CA ALA A 8 26.74 18.48 -9.62
C ALA A 8 27.33 17.11 -10.00
N ARG A 9 28.65 16.91 -9.81
CA ARG A 9 29.28 15.59 -9.98
C ARG A 9 28.87 14.57 -8.94
N GLN A 10 28.65 15.00 -7.69
CA GLN A 10 28.20 14.12 -6.61
C GLN A 10 26.75 13.69 -6.84
N PHE A 11 25.87 14.63 -7.19
CA PHE A 11 24.48 14.35 -7.54
C PHE A 11 24.34 13.42 -8.76
N ALA A 12 25.16 13.62 -9.79
CA ALA A 12 25.20 12.72 -10.96
C ALA A 12 25.76 11.31 -10.65
N LYS A 13 26.37 11.12 -9.48
CA LYS A 13 26.89 9.84 -8.99
C LYS A 13 26.02 9.22 -7.88
N ASP A 14 25.00 9.92 -7.39
CA ASP A 14 24.09 9.37 -6.40
C ASP A 14 23.12 8.40 -7.07
N GLU A 15 23.40 7.11 -6.90
CA GLU A 15 22.53 6.01 -7.34
C GLU A 15 21.32 5.81 -6.39
N GLU A 16 21.28 6.50 -5.25
CA GLU A 16 20.18 6.43 -4.27
C GLU A 16 18.82 6.78 -4.89
N GLY A 17 18.79 7.67 -5.90
CA GLY A 17 17.57 7.99 -6.65
C GLY A 17 17.05 6.84 -7.52
N ILE A 18 17.95 5.99 -8.04
CA ILE A 18 17.62 4.78 -8.80
C ILE A 18 17.14 3.70 -7.82
N THR A 19 17.82 3.57 -6.68
CA THR A 19 17.42 2.68 -5.59
C THR A 19 16.01 2.99 -5.05
N ALA A 20 15.62 4.27 -4.99
CA ALA A 20 14.26 4.67 -4.62
C ALA A 20 13.19 4.18 -5.61
N ILE A 21 13.51 4.07 -6.91
CA ILE A 21 12.59 3.55 -7.93
C ILE A 21 12.44 2.03 -7.80
N GLU A 22 13.52 1.31 -7.50
CA GLU A 22 13.49 -0.15 -7.31
C GLU A 22 12.64 -0.54 -6.10
N TYR A 23 12.88 0.12 -4.95
CA TYR A 23 12.06 -0.09 -3.76
C TYR A 23 10.65 0.49 -3.91
N GLY A 24 10.47 1.52 -4.73
CA GLY A 24 9.16 2.07 -5.09
C GLY A 24 8.27 1.06 -5.83
N LEU A 25 8.84 0.29 -6.77
CA LEU A 25 8.11 -0.76 -7.47
C LEU A 25 7.73 -1.93 -6.55
N LEU A 26 8.64 -2.35 -5.67
CA LEU A 26 8.35 -3.39 -4.67
C LEU A 26 7.27 -2.93 -3.69
N ALA A 27 7.33 -1.69 -3.21
CA ALA A 27 6.32 -1.10 -2.35
C ALA A 27 4.95 -1.04 -3.05
N ALA A 28 4.90 -0.71 -4.34
CA ALA A 28 3.66 -0.68 -5.12
C ALA A 28 3.00 -2.07 -5.23
N VAL A 29 3.80 -3.12 -5.46
CA VAL A 29 3.28 -4.51 -5.53
C VAL A 29 2.74 -4.97 -4.18
N ILE A 30 3.46 -4.69 -3.09
CA ILE A 30 3.01 -5.00 -1.73
C ILE A 30 1.72 -4.24 -1.41
N ALA A 31 1.66 -2.94 -1.71
CA ALA A 31 0.47 -2.13 -1.50
C ALA A 31 -0.74 -2.66 -2.28
N ALA A 32 -0.56 -3.05 -3.54
CA ALA A 32 -1.62 -3.63 -4.34
C ALA A 32 -2.15 -4.95 -3.74
N ALA A 33 -1.27 -5.83 -3.27
CA ALA A 33 -1.66 -7.08 -2.62
C ALA A 33 -2.42 -6.85 -1.29
N ILE A 34 -1.98 -5.86 -0.50
CA ILE A 34 -2.68 -5.45 0.73
C ILE A 34 -4.08 -4.94 0.39
N ILE A 35 -4.22 -4.02 -0.56
CA ILE A 35 -5.52 -3.46 -0.95
C ILE A 35 -6.48 -4.55 -1.41
N ALA A 36 -5.99 -5.48 -2.26
CA ALA A 36 -6.80 -6.58 -2.76
C ALA A 36 -7.30 -7.50 -1.64
N SER A 37 -6.40 -7.91 -0.74
CA SER A 37 -6.73 -8.80 0.38
C SER A 37 -7.65 -8.12 1.42
N PHE A 38 -7.42 -6.84 1.71
CA PHE A 38 -8.30 -6.06 2.60
C PHE A 38 -9.69 -5.87 2.00
N GLY A 39 -9.82 -5.73 0.68
CA GLY A 39 -11.12 -5.69 0.02
C GLY A 39 -11.93 -6.96 0.29
N THR A 40 -11.30 -8.14 0.13
CA THR A 40 -11.96 -9.42 0.39
C THR A 40 -12.33 -9.59 1.86
N LEU A 41 -11.42 -9.20 2.76
CA LEU A 41 -11.65 -9.22 4.21
C LEU A 41 -12.83 -8.32 4.60
N ALA A 42 -12.89 -7.10 4.08
CA ALA A 42 -13.97 -6.15 4.36
C ALA A 42 -15.34 -6.71 3.95
N THR A 43 -15.43 -7.33 2.76
CA THR A 43 -16.64 -8.03 2.33
C THR A 43 -17.00 -9.15 3.28
N GLY A 44 -16.06 -10.03 3.63
CA GLY A 44 -16.32 -11.17 4.52
C GLY A 44 -16.81 -10.75 5.90
N VAL A 45 -16.17 -9.75 6.51
CA VAL A 45 -16.59 -9.18 7.80
C VAL A 45 -17.97 -8.54 7.70
N GLY A 46 -18.24 -7.76 6.64
CA GLY A 46 -19.54 -7.15 6.39
C GLY A 46 -20.66 -8.18 6.23
N THR A 47 -20.41 -9.27 5.49
CA THR A 47 -21.34 -10.38 5.34
C THR A 47 -21.60 -11.08 6.67
N ALA A 48 -20.57 -11.30 7.49
CA ALA A 48 -20.72 -11.93 8.80
C ALA A 48 -21.61 -11.08 9.73
N PHE A 49 -21.35 -9.78 9.83
CA PHE A 49 -22.18 -8.88 10.65
C PHE A 49 -23.60 -8.75 10.12
N THR A 50 -23.79 -8.65 8.80
CA THR A 50 -25.12 -8.64 8.18
C THR A 50 -25.88 -9.93 8.51
N THR A 51 -25.21 -11.07 8.45
CA THR A 51 -25.81 -12.36 8.79
C THR A 51 -26.23 -12.40 10.26
N ILE A 52 -25.36 -11.97 11.17
CA ILE A 52 -25.66 -11.91 12.61
C ILE A 52 -26.85 -10.98 12.87
N ALA A 53 -26.86 -9.79 12.24
CA ALA A 53 -27.95 -8.83 12.37
C ALA A 53 -29.28 -9.41 11.85
N GLY A 54 -29.26 -10.11 10.71
CA GLY A 54 -30.43 -10.79 10.16
C GLY A 54 -30.97 -11.85 11.11
N ARG A 55 -30.08 -12.71 11.65
CA ARG A 55 -30.46 -13.72 12.65
C ARG A 55 -31.06 -13.12 13.91
N LEU A 56 -30.53 -11.98 14.36
CA LEU A 56 -31.06 -11.27 15.52
C LEU A 56 -32.45 -10.69 15.22
N ALA A 57 -32.65 -10.09 14.04
CA ALA A 57 -33.96 -9.58 13.63
C ALA A 57 -35.00 -10.71 13.54
N ASP A 58 -34.67 -11.83 12.89
CA ASP A 58 -35.54 -13.01 12.79
C ASP A 58 -35.92 -13.57 14.17
N ALA A 59 -35.01 -13.52 15.14
CA ALA A 59 -35.26 -13.98 16.50
C ALA A 59 -36.16 -13.02 17.30
N LEU A 60 -36.25 -11.75 16.88
CA LEU A 60 -37.01 -10.71 17.56
C LEU A 60 -38.43 -10.52 16.98
N GLY A 61 -38.72 -11.04 15.78
CA GLY A 61 -40.06 -11.07 15.17
C GLY A 61 -40.23 -10.12 13.99
#